data_AF-A0AAN7WR93-F1
#
_entry.id   AF-A0AAN7WR93-F1
#
_cell.length_a   1.000
_cell.length_b   1.000
_cell.length_c   1.000
_cell.angle_alpha   90.00
_cell.angle_beta   90.00
_cell.angle_gamma   90.00
#
_symmetry.space_group_name_H-M   'P 1'
#
loop_
_entity.id
_entity.type
_entity.pdbx_description
1 polymer ?
#
loop_
_entity_poly.entity_id
_entity_poly.type
_entity_poly.pdbx_seq_one_letter_code
_entity_poly.pdbx_strand_id
1 'polypeptide(L)'
;MLKKSLKSIPLLGFGMTNFNFLFMNRKWAHDRVNLINTLKELDANARGLGPLSSNTPVKTDNDGVVNWDSRVHPDVREKKTNSNCWPYNFLLFPEGTNLTYDTRCKSLKYARKVNKQPFKHLLLPHVTGLRFTLETLEPSLDAVYDVTIGYSGVQNSSYAASHYSLKQIFLEGKFPHIVDIYIRSYELKNIPLRDEEAFAEWLYNVWKEKDELLEEYYISGSFKQESNNTSTVVDKFNVSPSEYLLVGMIPCITFLFILKLLAA
;
A
#
# COMPACT_ATOMS: atom_id res chain seq x y z
N MET A 1 -3.12 2.20 -4.42
CA MET A 1 -3.71 2.35 -5.76
C MET A 1 -2.91 3.38 -6.57
N LEU A 2 -2.68 3.11 -7.84
CA LEU A 2 -1.78 3.86 -8.71
C LEU A 2 -2.51 4.51 -9.89
N LYS A 3 -1.89 5.53 -10.51
CA LYS A 3 -2.44 6.18 -11.69
C LYS A 3 -2.40 5.24 -12.90
N LYS A 4 -3.51 5.09 -13.63
CA LYS A 4 -3.60 4.20 -14.80
C LYS A 4 -2.53 4.43 -15.88
N SER A 5 -2.07 5.67 -16.06
CA SER A 5 -0.99 5.98 -17.01
C SER A 5 0.33 5.26 -16.71
N LEU A 6 0.56 4.84 -15.46
CA LEU A 6 1.75 4.08 -15.07
C LEU A 6 1.76 2.66 -15.67
N LYS A 7 0.60 2.10 -15.98
CA LYS A 7 0.48 0.79 -16.65
C LYS A 7 1.13 0.79 -18.04
N SER A 8 1.15 1.94 -18.71
CA SER A 8 1.63 2.08 -20.09
C SER A 8 3.15 2.30 -20.20
N ILE A 9 3.87 2.41 -19.08
CA ILE A 9 5.32 2.60 -19.11
C ILE A 9 5.99 1.28 -19.54
N PRO A 10 6.83 1.26 -20.59
CA PRO A 10 7.56 0.06 -20.98
C PRO A 10 8.39 -0.50 -19.82
N LEU A 11 8.46 -1.82 -19.71
CA LEU A 11 9.13 -2.57 -18.63
C LEU A 11 8.52 -2.38 -17.23
N LEU A 12 8.48 -1.15 -16.71
CA LEU A 12 7.93 -0.84 -15.39
C LEU A 12 6.42 -1.12 -15.31
N GLY A 13 5.65 -0.71 -16.31
CA GLY A 13 4.21 -0.96 -16.40
C GLY A 13 3.87 -2.45 -16.51
N PHE A 14 4.69 -3.20 -17.25
CA PHE A 14 4.59 -4.66 -17.33
C PHE A 14 4.87 -5.31 -15.97
N GLY A 15 5.97 -4.92 -15.31
CA GLY A 15 6.31 -5.41 -13.96
C GLY A 15 5.20 -5.11 -12.95
N MET A 16 4.72 -3.87 -12.89
CA MET A 16 3.62 -3.48 -11.99
C MET A 16 2.33 -4.26 -12.27
N THR A 17 2.04 -4.58 -13.53
CA THR A 17 0.89 -5.41 -13.90
C THR A 17 1.06 -6.84 -13.41
N ASN A 18 2.26 -7.42 -13.53
CA ASN A 18 2.55 -8.77 -13.05
C ASN A 18 2.52 -8.88 -11.51
N PHE A 19 2.85 -7.81 -10.80
CA PHE A 19 2.70 -7.72 -9.35
C PHE A 19 1.27 -7.34 -8.91
N ASN A 20 0.28 -7.40 -9.81
CA ASN A 20 -1.13 -7.10 -9.54
C ASN A 20 -1.38 -5.72 -8.92
N PHE A 21 -0.63 -4.71 -9.36
CA PHE A 21 -0.86 -3.34 -8.89
C PHE A 21 -2.21 -2.82 -9.35
N LEU A 22 -2.99 -2.27 -8.41
CA LEU A 22 -4.29 -1.65 -8.71
C LEU A 22 -4.12 -0.28 -9.34
N PHE A 23 -4.50 -0.18 -10.62
CA PHE A 23 -4.51 1.06 -11.38
C PHE A 23 -5.90 1.68 -11.45
N MET A 24 -5.99 2.99 -11.19
CA MET A 24 -7.23 3.78 -11.23
C MET A 24 -7.10 5.02 -12.11
N ASN A 25 -8.21 5.40 -12.75
CA ASN A 25 -8.40 6.65 -13.48
C ASN A 25 -8.77 7.83 -12.56
N ARG A 26 -8.94 7.58 -11.26
CA ARG A 26 -9.44 8.55 -10.27
C ARG A 26 -10.88 8.98 -10.54
N LYS A 27 -11.66 8.12 -11.20
CA LYS A 27 -13.08 8.31 -11.46
C LYS A 27 -13.82 7.06 -11.01
N TRP A 28 -14.47 7.14 -9.85
CA TRP A 28 -15.13 6.01 -9.21
C TRP A 28 -16.01 5.19 -10.16
N ALA A 29 -16.86 5.85 -10.96
CA ALA A 29 -17.76 5.19 -11.90
C ALA A 29 -17.04 4.27 -12.91
N HIS A 30 -15.82 4.62 -13.33
CA HIS A 30 -15.05 3.84 -14.30
C HIS A 30 -14.17 2.78 -13.64
N ASP A 31 -13.75 3.04 -12.40
CA ASP A 31 -12.76 2.22 -11.69
C ASP A 31 -13.42 1.19 -10.76
N ARG A 32 -14.67 1.40 -10.36
CA ARG A 32 -15.41 0.57 -9.39
C ARG A 32 -15.42 -0.90 -9.80
N VAL A 33 -15.78 -1.20 -11.04
CA VAL A 33 -15.90 -2.60 -11.52
C VAL A 33 -14.54 -3.29 -11.48
N ASN A 34 -13.49 -2.64 -11.99
CA ASN A 34 -12.14 -3.19 -11.97
C ASN A 34 -11.64 -3.41 -10.53
N LEU A 35 -11.86 -2.43 -9.65
CA LEU A 35 -11.48 -2.53 -8.25
C LEU A 35 -12.20 -3.68 -7.55
N ILE A 36 -13.52 -3.78 -7.73
CA ILE A 36 -14.33 -4.88 -7.18
C ILE A 36 -13.80 -6.22 -7.66
N ASN A 37 -13.58 -6.36 -8.97
CA ASN A 37 -13.16 -7.64 -9.54
C ASN A 37 -11.78 -8.05 -9.01
N THR A 38 -10.82 -7.13 -8.93
CA THR A 38 -9.51 -7.43 -8.36
C THR A 38 -9.57 -7.81 -6.88
N LEU A 39 -10.36 -7.09 -6.06
CA LEU A 39 -10.50 -7.40 -4.64
C LEU A 39 -11.22 -8.73 -4.42
N LYS A 40 -12.28 -9.00 -5.18
CA LYS A 40 -13.01 -10.28 -5.13
C LYS A 40 -12.16 -11.45 -5.61
N GLU A 41 -11.32 -11.25 -6.62
CA GLU A 41 -10.36 -12.27 -7.08
C GLU A 41 -9.28 -12.53 -6.01
N LEU A 42 -8.80 -11.47 -5.35
CA LEU A 42 -7.85 -11.58 -4.24
C LEU A 42 -8.44 -12.40 -3.09
N ASP A 43 -9.66 -12.07 -2.67
CA ASP A 43 -10.42 -12.80 -1.66
C ASP A 43 -10.68 -14.27 -2.08
N ALA A 44 -11.10 -14.50 -3.33
CA ALA A 44 -11.34 -15.85 -3.84
C ALA A 44 -10.06 -16.67 -3.86
N ASN A 45 -8.93 -16.09 -4.28
CA ASN A 45 -7.62 -16.73 -4.22
C ASN A 45 -7.24 -17.08 -2.79
N ALA A 46 -7.48 -16.17 -1.84
CA ALA A 46 -7.22 -16.40 -0.43
C ALA A 46 -7.97 -17.63 0.11
N ARG A 47 -9.23 -17.79 -0.32
CA ARG A 47 -10.12 -18.90 0.05
C ARG A 47 -9.92 -20.17 -0.79
N GLY A 48 -8.99 -20.19 -1.75
CA GLY A 48 -8.77 -21.33 -2.65
C GLY A 48 -9.83 -21.52 -3.74
N LEU A 49 -10.64 -20.50 -3.99
CA LEU A 49 -11.75 -20.48 -4.96
C LEU A 49 -11.45 -19.65 -6.20
N GLY A 50 -10.32 -18.95 -6.21
CA GLY A 50 -9.86 -18.10 -7.31
C GLY A 50 -9.04 -18.86 -8.36
N PRO A 51 -8.54 -18.14 -9.37
CA PRO A 51 -7.81 -18.71 -10.50
C PRO A 51 -6.48 -19.37 -10.09
N LEU A 52 -5.89 -19.00 -8.96
CA LEU A 52 -4.68 -19.68 -8.43
C LEU A 52 -4.93 -21.16 -8.08
N SER A 53 -6.18 -21.53 -7.81
CA SER A 53 -6.59 -22.92 -7.59
C SER A 53 -7.26 -23.53 -8.82
N SER A 54 -7.03 -22.95 -10.00
CA SER A 54 -7.61 -23.37 -11.30
C SER A 54 -9.14 -23.33 -11.37
N ASN A 55 -9.77 -22.48 -10.54
CA ASN A 55 -11.22 -22.29 -10.53
C ASN A 55 -11.65 -21.12 -11.43
N THR A 56 -12.88 -21.17 -11.93
CA THR A 56 -13.48 -20.11 -12.76
C THR A 56 -14.62 -19.42 -12.01
N PRO A 57 -14.91 -18.13 -12.34
CA PRO A 57 -15.98 -17.41 -11.68
C PRO A 57 -17.36 -18.00 -12.04
N VAL A 58 -18.29 -17.91 -11.09
CA VAL A 58 -19.60 -18.56 -11.19
C VAL A 58 -20.53 -17.76 -12.10
N LYS A 59 -20.55 -16.43 -11.94
CA LYS A 59 -21.41 -15.51 -12.71
C LYS A 59 -20.71 -14.16 -12.91
N THR A 60 -21.11 -13.49 -13.99
CA THR A 60 -20.78 -12.08 -14.23
C THR A 60 -22.09 -11.31 -14.33
N ASP A 61 -22.22 -10.26 -13.53
CA ASP A 61 -23.40 -9.39 -13.53
C ASP A 61 -23.44 -8.51 -14.79
N ASN A 62 -24.59 -7.92 -15.10
CA ASN A 62 -24.76 -7.00 -16.24
C ASN A 62 -23.79 -5.80 -16.19
N ASP A 63 -23.33 -5.43 -15.00
CA ASP A 63 -22.36 -4.36 -14.77
C ASP A 63 -20.89 -4.80 -14.97
N GLY A 64 -20.64 -6.06 -15.35
CA GLY A 64 -19.30 -6.62 -15.53
C GLY A 64 -18.61 -7.02 -14.22
N VAL A 65 -19.35 -7.07 -13.10
CA VAL A 65 -18.84 -7.53 -11.81
C VAL A 65 -18.80 -9.06 -11.79
N VAL A 66 -17.63 -9.61 -11.45
CA VAL A 66 -17.39 -11.05 -11.38
C VAL A 66 -17.71 -11.56 -9.98
N ASN A 67 -18.50 -12.62 -9.89
CA ASN A 67 -18.91 -13.26 -8.65
C ASN A 67 -18.29 -14.66 -8.55
N TRP A 68 -17.56 -14.87 -7.45
CA TRP A 68 -16.93 -16.15 -7.11
C TRP A 68 -17.84 -16.98 -6.22
N ASP A 69 -17.58 -18.28 -6.18
CA ASP A 69 -18.39 -19.18 -5.35
C ASP A 69 -18.31 -18.76 -3.87
N SER A 70 -19.46 -18.69 -3.22
CA SER A 70 -19.60 -18.35 -1.80
C SER A 70 -20.04 -19.56 -0.97
N ARG A 71 -20.28 -20.71 -1.62
CA ARG A 71 -20.88 -21.92 -1.00
C ARG A 71 -19.94 -22.69 -0.08
N VAL A 72 -18.66 -22.33 -0.07
CA VAL A 72 -17.70 -22.85 0.89
C VAL A 72 -17.13 -21.63 1.61
N HIS A 73 -17.54 -21.44 2.85
CA HIS A 73 -16.71 -20.79 3.84
C HIS A 73 -15.92 -21.95 4.47
N PRO A 74 -14.80 -22.42 3.88
CA PRO A 74 -13.82 -23.02 4.75
C PRO A 74 -13.43 -21.83 5.62
N ASP A 75 -13.85 -21.84 6.88
CA ASP A 75 -13.17 -21.00 7.85
C ASP A 75 -11.69 -21.28 7.59
N VAL A 76 -10.90 -20.29 7.16
CA VAL A 76 -9.48 -20.50 6.84
C VAL A 76 -8.76 -21.11 8.07
N ARG A 77 -9.39 -20.92 9.24
CA ARG A 77 -9.08 -21.48 10.56
C ARG A 77 -9.49 -22.94 10.72
N GLU A 78 -10.62 -23.38 10.14
CA GLU A 78 -11.01 -24.79 10.07
C GLU A 78 -10.40 -25.43 8.82
N LYS A 79 -9.16 -25.91 8.96
CA LYS A 79 -8.50 -26.78 7.97
C LYS A 79 -9.29 -28.07 7.74
N LYS A 80 -10.39 -28.01 6.98
CA LYS A 80 -10.92 -29.20 6.31
C LYS A 80 -9.97 -29.53 5.16
N THR A 81 -9.24 -30.61 5.38
CA THR A 81 -8.37 -31.34 4.47
C THR A 81 -8.69 -31.09 2.98
N ASN A 82 -7.75 -30.46 2.27
CA ASN A 82 -7.63 -30.30 0.79
C ASN A 82 -8.01 -28.96 0.12
N SER A 83 -8.34 -27.87 0.84
CA SER A 83 -8.45 -26.54 0.19
C SER A 83 -7.14 -25.74 0.25
N ASN A 84 -6.51 -25.50 -0.90
CA ASN A 84 -5.31 -24.65 -1.03
C ASN A 84 -5.67 -23.17 -0.82
N CYS A 85 -5.53 -22.66 0.42
CA CYS A 85 -5.67 -21.24 0.72
C CYS A 85 -4.34 -20.52 0.46
N TRP A 86 -4.40 -19.29 -0.07
CA TRP A 86 -3.22 -18.52 -0.45
C TRP A 86 -3.12 -17.21 0.33
N PRO A 87 -2.08 -16.99 1.15
CA PRO A 87 -1.92 -15.72 1.86
C PRO A 87 -1.69 -14.59 0.87
N TYR A 88 -2.21 -13.39 1.18
CA TYR A 88 -1.96 -12.19 0.40
C TYR A 88 -1.56 -11.02 1.29
N ASN A 89 -0.82 -10.09 0.71
CA ASN A 89 -0.51 -8.80 1.32
C ASN A 89 -1.06 -7.69 0.42
N PHE A 90 -1.90 -6.84 0.97
CA PHE A 90 -2.48 -5.71 0.25
C PHE A 90 -2.01 -4.39 0.85
N LEU A 91 -1.08 -3.71 0.16
CA LEU A 91 -0.53 -2.44 0.61
C LEU A 91 -1.35 -1.26 0.08
N LEU A 92 -1.90 -0.46 1.00
CA LEU A 92 -2.67 0.73 0.69
C LEU A 92 -2.11 1.96 1.42
N PHE A 93 -2.09 3.09 0.71
CA PHE A 93 -1.74 4.40 1.26
C PHE A 93 -2.98 5.31 1.20
N PRO A 94 -3.74 5.48 2.30
CA PRO A 94 -4.95 6.30 2.30
C PRO A 94 -4.72 7.77 1.95
N GLU A 95 -3.50 8.30 2.11
CA GLU A 95 -3.12 9.65 1.68
C GLU A 95 -3.02 9.80 0.16
N GLY A 96 -2.79 8.70 -0.54
CA GLY A 96 -2.72 8.62 -2.00
C GLY A 96 -1.49 9.28 -2.64
N THR A 97 -0.65 10.00 -1.89
CA THR A 97 0.57 10.65 -2.38
C THR A 97 1.51 11.02 -1.23
N ASN A 98 2.72 11.46 -1.57
CA ASN A 98 3.71 11.91 -0.58
C ASN A 98 3.42 13.35 -0.12
N LEU A 99 3.78 13.65 1.12
CA LEU A 99 3.77 15.02 1.63
C LEU A 99 4.85 15.85 0.92
N THR A 100 4.40 16.92 0.26
CA THR A 100 5.21 17.96 -0.37
C THR A 100 4.52 19.31 -0.13
N TYR A 101 5.19 20.42 -0.43
CA TYR A 101 4.60 21.74 -0.31
C TYR A 101 3.27 21.88 -1.06
N ASP A 102 3.22 21.37 -2.29
CA ASP A 102 2.03 21.42 -3.15
C ASP A 102 0.88 20.53 -2.64
N THR A 103 1.20 19.32 -2.16
CA THR A 103 0.18 18.39 -1.65
C THR A 103 -0.34 18.86 -0.30
N ARG A 104 0.51 19.46 0.54
CA ARG A 104 0.11 20.13 1.78
C ARG A 104 -0.89 21.25 1.52
N CYS A 105 -0.61 22.13 0.56
CA CYS A 105 -1.55 23.20 0.18
C CYS A 105 -2.92 22.66 -0.25
N LYS A 106 -2.97 21.53 -0.97
CA LYS A 106 -4.22 20.87 -1.36
C LYS A 106 -4.93 20.24 -0.17
N SER A 107 -4.19 19.57 0.72
CA SER A 107 -4.74 18.96 1.93
C SER A 107 -5.32 20.01 2.88
N LEU A 108 -4.66 21.17 3.04
CA LEU A 108 -5.19 22.29 3.83
C LEU A 108 -6.54 22.82 3.30
N LYS A 109 -6.69 22.93 1.97
CA LYS A 109 -7.97 23.32 1.36
C LYS A 109 -9.06 22.28 1.63
N TYR A 110 -8.72 20.99 1.54
CA TYR A 110 -9.62 19.90 1.84
C TYR A 110 -10.01 19.86 3.34
N ALA A 111 -9.05 20.04 4.24
CA ALA A 111 -9.25 20.11 5.69
C ALA A 111 -10.27 21.20 6.08
N ARG A 112 -10.14 22.39 5.48
CA ARG A 112 -11.10 23.50 5.66
C ARG A 112 -12.50 23.15 5.15
N LYS A 113 -12.60 22.40 4.04
CA LYS A 113 -13.89 21.96 3.49
C LYS A 113 -14.60 20.96 4.40
N VAL A 114 -13.84 20.05 5.01
CA VAL A 114 -14.37 18.98 5.89
C VAL A 114 -14.40 19.42 7.37
N ASN A 115 -13.99 20.65 7.66
CA ASN A 115 -13.91 21.21 9.01
C ASN A 115 -13.09 20.34 9.99
N LYS A 116 -11.96 19.81 9.52
CA LYS A 116 -11.01 19.02 10.33
C LYS A 116 -9.69 19.76 10.47
N GLN A 117 -9.01 19.55 11.60
CA GLN A 117 -7.67 20.11 11.81
C GLN A 117 -6.66 19.41 10.89
N PRO A 118 -5.82 20.16 10.17
CA PRO A 118 -4.77 19.59 9.34
C PRO A 118 -3.61 19.06 10.20
N PHE A 119 -2.97 18.00 9.72
CA PHE A 119 -1.80 17.39 10.34
C PHE A 119 -0.50 18.09 9.95
N LYS A 120 0.55 17.90 10.75
CA LYS A 120 1.87 18.52 10.53
C LYS A 120 2.74 17.70 9.59
N HIS A 121 2.82 16.40 9.83
CA HIS A 121 3.72 15.43 9.18
C HIS A 121 3.01 14.55 8.16
N LEU A 122 1.67 14.55 8.16
CA LEU A 122 0.86 13.70 7.30
C LEU A 122 -0.17 14.48 6.48
N LEU A 123 -0.65 13.88 5.39
CA LEU A 123 -1.84 14.34 4.69
C LEU A 123 -3.10 13.73 5.32
N LEU A 124 -4.24 14.40 5.17
CA LEU A 124 -5.53 13.81 5.56
C LEU A 124 -5.82 12.53 4.76
N PRO A 125 -6.23 11.43 5.43
CA PRO A 125 -6.50 10.17 4.76
C PRO A 125 -7.82 10.21 3.97
N HIS A 126 -7.85 9.47 2.86
CA HIS A 126 -9.08 9.22 2.11
C HIS A 126 -9.83 8.01 2.67
N VAL A 127 -11.05 8.25 3.14
CA VAL A 127 -11.90 7.27 3.82
C VAL A 127 -12.44 6.20 2.87
N THR A 128 -13.03 6.63 1.74
CA THR A 128 -13.83 5.77 0.86
C THR A 128 -13.06 4.55 0.33
N GLY A 129 -11.81 4.76 -0.12
CA GLY A 129 -11.02 3.69 -0.72
C GLY A 129 -10.63 2.61 0.28
N LEU A 130 -10.20 3.02 1.49
CA LEU A 130 -9.82 2.08 2.54
C LEU A 130 -11.03 1.30 3.05
N ARG A 131 -12.12 2.00 3.38
CA ARG A 131 -13.35 1.35 3.87
C ARG A 131 -13.86 0.31 2.90
N PHE A 132 -13.98 0.69 1.62
CA PHE A 132 -14.46 -0.19 0.57
C PHE A 132 -13.58 -1.44 0.39
N THR A 133 -12.25 -1.27 0.45
CA THR A 133 -11.32 -2.40 0.42
C THR A 133 -11.55 -3.34 1.60
N LEU A 134 -11.63 -2.82 2.82
CA LEU A 134 -11.82 -3.62 4.02
C LEU A 134 -13.17 -4.35 4.02
N GLU A 135 -14.25 -3.69 3.60
CA GLU A 135 -15.57 -4.31 3.44
C GLU A 135 -15.58 -5.44 2.40
N THR A 136 -14.81 -5.30 1.32
CA THR A 136 -14.76 -6.33 0.26
C THR A 136 -13.92 -7.53 0.66
N LEU A 137 -12.86 -7.30 1.44
CA LEU A 137 -11.91 -8.33 1.89
C LEU A 137 -12.26 -8.92 3.26
N GLU A 138 -13.28 -8.41 3.96
CA GLU A 138 -13.75 -8.90 5.25
C GLU A 138 -13.86 -10.43 5.35
N PRO A 139 -14.29 -11.18 4.31
CA PRO A 139 -14.39 -12.64 4.41
C PRO A 139 -13.04 -13.38 4.53
N SER A 140 -11.93 -12.77 4.11
CA SER A 140 -10.59 -13.39 4.13
C SER A 140 -9.55 -12.62 4.95
N LEU A 141 -9.90 -11.45 5.48
CA LEU A 141 -8.99 -10.54 6.16
C LEU A 141 -9.14 -10.64 7.69
N ASP A 142 -8.08 -11.04 8.39
CA ASP A 142 -8.09 -11.13 9.85
C ASP A 142 -7.72 -9.81 10.55
N ALA A 143 -6.66 -9.16 10.07
CA ALA A 143 -6.06 -8.00 10.73
C ALA A 143 -5.52 -6.98 9.72
N VAL A 144 -5.55 -5.72 10.13
CA VAL A 144 -4.98 -4.58 9.41
C VAL A 144 -3.69 -4.17 10.10
N TYR A 145 -2.57 -4.26 9.39
CA TYR A 145 -1.29 -3.75 9.87
C TYR A 145 -1.16 -2.28 9.53
N ASP A 146 -0.99 -1.48 10.57
CA ASP A 146 -0.69 -0.07 10.46
C ASP A 146 0.81 0.14 10.60
N VAL A 147 1.41 0.77 9.59
CA VAL A 147 2.86 0.95 9.48
C VAL A 147 3.16 2.44 9.36
N THR A 148 4.04 2.92 10.24
CA THR A 148 4.58 4.28 10.22
C THR A 148 6.10 4.20 10.09
N ILE A 149 6.67 4.96 9.16
CA ILE A 149 8.10 4.90 8.83
C ILE A 149 8.74 6.23 9.14
N GLY A 150 9.77 6.21 9.99
CA GLY A 150 10.62 7.34 10.34
C GLY A 150 11.92 7.27 9.53
N TYR A 151 12.26 8.36 8.84
CA TYR A 151 13.51 8.47 8.10
C TYR A 151 14.48 9.35 8.87
N SER A 152 15.64 8.80 9.26
CA SER A 152 16.72 9.58 9.86
C SER A 152 17.25 10.64 8.88
N GLY A 153 17.75 11.77 9.40
CA GLY A 153 18.33 12.84 8.60
C GLY A 153 17.33 13.81 7.94
N VAL A 154 16.02 13.60 8.13
CA VAL A 154 14.98 14.55 7.73
C VAL A 154 14.73 15.52 8.89
N GLN A 155 14.73 16.82 8.61
CA GLN A 155 14.39 17.84 9.61
C GLN A 155 12.87 17.98 9.71
N ASN A 156 12.36 18.37 10.89
CA ASN A 156 10.91 18.56 11.14
C ASN A 156 10.25 19.50 10.11
N SER A 157 10.98 20.49 9.60
CA SER A 157 10.48 21.44 8.58
C SER A 157 10.64 20.98 7.13
N SER A 158 11.25 19.83 6.87
CA SER A 158 11.58 19.37 5.51
C SER A 158 10.81 18.11 5.12
N TYR A 159 10.64 17.92 3.81
CA TYR A 159 9.90 16.78 3.28
C TYR A 159 10.86 15.65 2.94
N ALA A 160 10.62 14.43 3.46
CA ALA A 160 11.46 13.27 3.14
C ALA A 160 11.60 13.06 1.62
N ALA A 161 10.51 13.29 0.87
CA ALA A 161 10.48 13.16 -0.59
C ALA A 161 11.45 14.09 -1.34
N SER A 162 11.85 15.24 -0.75
CA SER A 162 12.84 16.14 -1.36
C SER A 162 14.29 15.77 -1.04
N HIS A 163 14.51 15.01 0.04
CA HIS A 163 15.84 14.56 0.46
C HIS A 163 16.22 13.19 -0.12
N TYR A 164 15.22 12.32 -0.30
CA TYR A 164 15.40 10.91 -0.70
C TYR A 164 14.58 10.58 -1.94
N SER A 165 14.78 11.34 -3.02
CA SER A 165 14.25 10.97 -4.33
C SER A 165 14.96 9.74 -4.91
N LEU A 166 14.31 9.01 -5.82
CA LEU A 166 14.93 7.86 -6.51
C LEU A 166 16.25 8.24 -7.20
N LYS A 167 16.33 9.45 -7.79
CA LYS A 167 17.56 9.96 -8.38
C LYS A 167 18.67 10.11 -7.34
N GLN A 168 18.36 10.72 -6.20
CA GLN A 168 19.33 10.92 -5.12
C GLN A 168 19.81 9.59 -4.54
N ILE A 169 18.90 8.64 -4.35
CA ILE A 169 19.23 7.31 -3.82
C ILE A 169 20.10 6.53 -4.80
N PHE A 170 19.64 6.37 -6.05
CA PHE A 170 20.28 5.46 -7.01
C PHE A 170 21.45 6.07 -7.78
N LEU A 171 21.48 7.39 -8.00
CA LEU A 171 22.54 8.05 -8.78
C LEU A 171 23.51 8.87 -7.93
N GLU A 172 23.05 9.45 -6.81
CA GLU A 172 23.89 10.31 -5.95
C GLU A 172 24.34 9.61 -4.66
N GLY A 173 23.87 8.39 -4.40
CA GLY A 173 24.22 7.64 -3.18
C GLY A 173 23.70 8.28 -1.89
N LYS A 174 22.66 9.13 -1.97
CA LYS A 174 22.03 9.78 -0.82
C LYS A 174 20.84 8.97 -0.36
N PHE A 175 21.01 8.25 0.75
CA PHE A 175 19.98 7.41 1.37
C PHE A 175 19.89 7.70 2.87
N PRO A 176 18.74 7.42 3.51
CA PRO A 176 18.63 7.51 4.97
C PRO A 176 19.55 6.48 5.62
N HIS A 177 20.33 6.88 6.62
CA HIS A 177 21.27 5.99 7.30
C HIS A 177 20.56 4.95 8.17
N ILE A 178 19.45 5.37 8.79
CA ILE A 178 18.57 4.59 9.65
C ILE A 178 17.12 4.82 9.20
N VAL A 179 16.36 3.72 9.14
CA VAL A 179 14.93 3.74 8.86
C VAL A 179 14.25 2.99 10.00
N ASP A 180 13.52 3.72 10.82
CA ASP A 180 12.73 3.13 11.90
C ASP A 180 11.33 2.82 11.37
N ILE A 181 10.82 1.65 11.70
CA ILE A 181 9.48 1.20 11.29
C ILE A 181 8.68 0.87 12.54
N TYR A 182 7.63 1.64 12.79
CA TYR A 182 6.65 1.37 13.82
C TYR A 182 5.47 0.61 13.22
N ILE A 183 5.18 -0.57 13.76
CA ILE A 183 4.10 -1.45 13.28
C ILE A 183 3.14 -1.74 14.44
N ARG A 184 1.85 -1.56 14.20
CA ARG A 184 0.78 -2.02 15.09
C ARG A 184 -0.30 -2.76 14.28
N SER A 185 -1.06 -3.63 14.93
CA SER A 185 -2.15 -4.37 14.30
C SER A 185 -3.50 -3.96 14.86
N TYR A 186 -4.49 -3.90 13.99
CA TYR A 186 -5.90 -3.77 14.34
C TYR A 186 -6.63 -5.04 13.91
N GLU A 187 -7.30 -5.71 14.84
CA GLU A 187 -8.23 -6.77 14.48
C GLU A 187 -9.43 -6.19 13.74
N LEU A 188 -9.87 -6.84 12.66
CA LEU A 188 -10.93 -6.30 11.81
C LEU A 188 -12.24 -6.07 12.57
N LYS A 189 -12.53 -6.92 13.56
CA LYS A 189 -13.72 -6.84 14.43
C LYS A 189 -13.81 -5.54 15.25
N ASN A 190 -12.67 -4.88 15.49
CA ASN A 190 -12.60 -3.65 16.28
C ASN A 190 -12.74 -2.39 15.39
N ILE A 191 -12.79 -2.56 14.07
CA ILE A 191 -12.89 -1.46 13.12
C ILE A 191 -14.38 -1.25 12.77
N PRO A 192 -14.93 -0.03 12.91
CA PRO A 192 -16.35 0.22 12.67
C PRO A 192 -16.68 0.28 11.17
N LEU A 193 -16.62 -0.84 10.44
CA LEU A 193 -16.78 -0.87 8.98
C LEU A 193 -18.18 -0.50 8.48
N ARG A 194 -19.21 -0.80 9.26
CA ARG A 194 -20.63 -0.66 8.84
C ARG A 194 -21.13 0.78 8.88
N ASP A 195 -20.51 1.63 9.68
CA ASP A 195 -20.87 3.04 9.84
C ASP A 195 -19.79 3.92 9.20
N GLU A 196 -20.19 4.69 8.18
CA GLU A 196 -19.27 5.56 7.44
C GLU A 196 -18.67 6.67 8.30
N GLU A 197 -19.48 7.27 9.18
CA GLU A 197 -19.08 8.40 10.01
C GLU A 197 -18.15 7.92 11.11
N ALA A 198 -18.52 6.82 11.79
CA ALA A 198 -17.67 6.21 12.80
C ALA A 198 -16.34 5.71 12.21
N PHE A 199 -16.35 5.14 11.00
CA PHE A 199 -15.13 4.74 10.30
C PHE A 199 -14.25 5.95 9.94
N ALA A 200 -14.85 7.03 9.44
CA ALA A 200 -14.14 8.26 9.11
C ALA A 200 -13.48 8.89 10.35
N GLU A 201 -14.19 8.88 11.48
CA GLU A 201 -13.66 9.37 12.75
C GLU A 201 -12.54 8.47 13.30
N TRP A 202 -12.75 7.15 13.29
CA TRP A 202 -11.71 6.19 13.66
C TRP A 202 -10.43 6.40 12.82
N LEU A 203 -10.57 6.50 11.49
CA LEU A 203 -9.44 6.70 10.59
C LEU A 203 -8.73 8.04 10.83
N TYR A 204 -9.49 9.10 11.13
CA TYR A 204 -8.93 10.39 11.49
C TYR A 204 -8.11 10.31 12.79
N ASN A 205 -8.61 9.62 13.81
CA ASN A 205 -7.90 9.44 15.08
C ASN A 205 -6.63 8.61 14.92
N VAL A 206 -6.69 7.53 14.13
CA VAL A 206 -5.50 6.73 13.76
C VAL A 206 -4.43 7.61 13.12
N TRP A 207 -4.81 8.51 12.20
CA TRP A 207 -3.86 9.44 11.56
C TRP A 207 -3.35 10.51 12.51
N LYS A 208 -4.17 10.98 13.45
CA LYS A 208 -3.75 11.93 14.47
C LYS A 208 -2.65 11.34 15.36
N GLU A 209 -2.84 10.11 15.83
CA GLU A 209 -1.84 9.40 16.62
C GLU A 209 -0.52 9.21 15.85
N LYS A 210 -0.59 8.93 14.54
CA LYS A 210 0.61 8.85 13.70
C LYS A 210 1.32 10.19 13.54
N ASP A 211 0.57 11.29 13.43
CA ASP A 211 1.14 12.63 13.31
C ASP A 211 1.90 13.00 14.59
N GLU A 212 1.33 12.66 15.75
CA GLU A 212 1.97 12.83 17.07
C GLU A 212 3.20 11.93 17.23
N LEU A 213 3.11 10.67 16.80
CA LEU A 213 4.23 9.72 16.79
C LEU A 213 5.40 10.21 15.93
N LEU A 214 5.11 10.78 14.76
CA LEU A 214 6.12 11.36 13.87
C LEU A 214 6.73 12.64 14.44
N GLU A 215 5.94 13.51 15.07
CA GLU A 215 6.47 14.68 15.78
C GLU A 215 7.46 14.25 16.87
N GLU A 216 7.10 13.24 17.67
CA GLU A 216 8.00 12.70 18.69
C GLU A 216 9.26 12.07 18.08
N TYR A 217 9.13 11.34 16.98
CA TYR A 217 10.26 10.78 16.24
C TYR A 217 11.23 11.87 15.77
N TYR A 218 10.72 12.97 15.19
CA TYR A 218 11.57 14.06 14.70
C TYR A 218 12.23 14.87 15.83
N ILE A 219 11.67 14.85 17.03
CA ILE A 219 12.26 15.50 18.22
C ILE A 219 13.29 14.59 18.90
N SER A 220 12.95 13.31 19.10
CA SER A 220 13.74 12.37 19.90
C SER A 220 14.71 11.51 19.09
N GLY A 221 14.48 11.38 17.78
CA GLY A 221 15.29 10.57 16.88
C GLY A 221 14.94 9.07 16.85
N SER A 222 13.91 8.62 17.58
CA SER A 222 13.42 7.25 17.56
C SER A 222 11.96 7.17 18.00
N PHE A 223 11.24 6.11 17.63
CA PHE A 223 9.90 5.86 18.16
C PHE A 223 10.03 5.36 19.61
N LYS A 224 9.62 6.16 20.60
CA LYS A 224 9.68 5.70 22.00
C LYS A 224 8.81 4.46 22.18
N GLN A 225 9.43 3.37 22.64
CA GLN A 225 8.73 2.14 22.98
C GLN A 225 8.96 1.85 24.47
N GLU A 226 7.92 1.37 25.16
CA GLU A 226 8.04 0.95 26.56
C GLU A 226 9.12 -0.14 26.68
N SER A 227 10.06 0.06 27.62
CA SER A 227 11.33 -0.67 27.74
C SER A 227 11.22 -2.18 27.98
N ASN A 228 10.01 -2.72 28.15
CA ASN A 228 9.83 -4.05 28.72
C ASN A 228 9.76 -5.19 27.70
N ASN A 229 9.65 -4.91 26.39
CA ASN A 229 9.49 -5.94 25.35
C ASN A 229 10.33 -5.70 24.09
N THR A 230 11.58 -5.23 24.22
CA THR A 230 12.49 -5.06 23.08
C THR A 230 13.37 -6.29 22.87
N SER A 231 13.14 -7.02 21.78
CA SER A 231 14.10 -7.99 21.24
C SER A 231 14.83 -7.36 20.06
N THR A 232 16.09 -6.95 20.26
CA THR A 232 16.93 -6.44 19.17
C THR A 232 17.59 -7.60 18.45
N VAL A 233 17.25 -7.81 17.17
CA VAL A 233 17.97 -8.72 16.29
C VAL A 233 18.80 -7.87 15.34
N VAL A 234 20.12 -7.95 15.46
CA VAL A 234 21.04 -7.28 14.54
C VAL A 234 21.46 -8.29 13.49
N ASP A 235 21.06 -8.05 12.24
CA ASP A 235 21.51 -8.84 11.09
C ASP A 235 22.18 -7.93 10.06
N LYS A 236 23.14 -8.47 9.32
CA LYS A 236 23.86 -7.72 8.28
C LYS A 236 23.21 -7.98 6.93
N PHE A 237 22.55 -6.97 6.39
CA PHE A 237 22.05 -7.03 5.01
C PHE A 237 23.18 -6.74 4.02
N ASN A 238 23.93 -7.77 3.65
CA ASN A 238 24.97 -7.67 2.62
C ASN A 238 24.33 -7.89 1.24
N VAL A 239 24.21 -6.83 0.45
CA VAL A 239 23.86 -6.95 -0.97
C VAL A 239 25.13 -7.31 -1.75
N SER A 240 25.08 -8.38 -2.56
CA SER A 240 26.26 -8.80 -3.30
C SER A 240 26.57 -7.83 -4.46
N PRO A 241 27.85 -7.54 -4.78
CA PRO A 241 28.20 -6.70 -5.93
C PRO A 241 27.64 -7.23 -7.27
N SER A 242 27.49 -8.56 -7.38
CA SER A 242 26.85 -9.21 -8.53
C SER A 242 25.36 -8.91 -8.67
N GLU A 243 24.63 -8.79 -7.56
CA GLU A 243 23.22 -8.39 -7.58
C GLU A 243 23.06 -6.96 -8.07
N TYR A 244 23.92 -6.04 -7.61
CA TYR A 244 23.96 -4.67 -8.12
C TYR A 244 24.26 -4.61 -9.62
N LEU A 245 25.22 -5.41 -10.09
CA LEU A 245 25.55 -5.49 -11.51
C LEU A 245 24.36 -6.01 -12.31
N LEU A 246 23.68 -7.05 -11.85
CA LEU A 246 22.49 -7.61 -12.49
C LEU A 246 21.37 -6.57 -12.64
N VAL A 247 21.11 -5.80 -11.57
CA VAL A 247 20.10 -4.73 -11.57
C VAL A 247 20.46 -3.63 -12.59
N GLY A 248 21.74 -3.29 -12.74
CA GLY A 248 22.20 -2.31 -13.74
C GLY A 248 22.21 -2.84 -15.18
N MET A 249 22.44 -4.14 -15.37
CA MET A 249 22.54 -4.76 -16.70
C MET A 249 21.18 -4.88 -17.40
N ILE A 250 20.10 -5.15 -16.67
CA ILE A 250 18.76 -5.33 -17.26
C ILE A 250 18.27 -4.05 -18.00
N PRO A 251 18.35 -2.83 -17.42
CA PRO A 251 18.06 -1.58 -18.12
C PRO A 251 18.97 -1.35 -19.34
N CYS A 252 20.27 -1.68 -19.23
CA CYS A 252 21.21 -1.50 -20.33
C CYS A 252 20.90 -2.44 -21.51
N ILE A 253 20.63 -3.71 -21.24
CA ILE A 253 20.28 -4.71 -22.27
C ILE A 253 18.95 -4.35 -22.93
N THR A 254 17.95 -3.95 -22.14
CA THR A 254 16.66 -3.51 -22.68
C THR A 254 16.77 -2.23 -23.49
N PHE A 255 17.58 -1.26 -23.07
CA PHE A 255 17.87 -0.05 -23.83
C PHE A 255 18.58 -0.33 -25.15
N LEU A 256 19.60 -1.20 -25.15
CA LEU A 256 20.28 -1.64 -26.36
C LEU A 256 19.34 -2.38 -27.32
N PHE A 257 18.44 -3.20 -26.80
CA PHE A 257 17.43 -3.90 -27.60
C PHE A 257 16.44 -2.92 -28.25
N ILE A 258 15.97 -1.91 -27.51
CA ILE A 258 15.10 -0.84 -28.03
C ILE A 258 15.82 -0.01 -29.10
N LEU A 259 17.08 0.36 -28.89
CA LEU A 259 17.89 1.05 -29.90
C LEU A 259 18.02 0.23 -31.18
N LYS A 260 18.24 -1.09 -31.06
CA LYS A 260 18.33 -1.99 -32.21
C LYS A 260 17.01 -2.10 -32.98
N LEU A 261 15.87 -2.05 -32.27
CA LEU A 261 14.53 -2.06 -32.86
C LEU A 261 14.15 -0.73 -33.53
N LEU A 262 14.68 0.40 -33.05
CA LEU A 262 14.45 1.72 -33.65
C LEU A 262 15.37 2.02 -34.84
N ALA A 263 16.50 1.31 -34.94
CA ALA A 263 17.46 1.43 -36.04
C ALA A 263 17.19 0.46 -37.20
N ALA A 264 16.19 -0.40 -37.09
CA ALA A 264 15.71 -1.33 -38.12
C ALA A 264 14.40 -0.82 -38.71
#